data_AF-A0A6A5W8V6-F1
#
_entry.id   AF-A0A6A5W8V6-F1
#
_cell.length_a   1.000
_cell.length_b   1.000
_cell.length_c   1.000
_cell.angle_alpha   90.00
_cell.angle_beta   90.00
_cell.angle_gamma   90.00
#
_symmetry.space_group_name_H-M   'P 1'
#
loop_
_entity.id
_entity.type
_entity.pdbx_description
1 polymer ?
#
loop_
_entity_poly.entity_id
_entity_poly.type
_entity_poly.pdbx_seq_one_letter_code
_entity_poly.pdbx_strand_id
1 'polypeptide(L)'
;MVLDCGIFKIFRLRKRAETQATSAQDTQAKHVTTPKAETKVKVNRRQALISKSLSIAGFILSRRGGEETSIEETSIDEDDGEEELQVVRDKEIKDCERKMEAKRNELTAINDRKRQLDSERRDLQNQACILLREFKARDKDMGASIEAYSKACHLQFSAILFKKLPLELRRLVYDAILADLPTKLINLEKGKEHPLIKTLPQNLLQHPCVLPSYVGLSVSREFVERIYESCTFRTKSLSIASWFLRTDIFNLDVIPKLHIRHLLVNVYSEDQSRDFFTALPVLMPKQASYLQKFMNIKKSQGFKLTFLLLSANSKQNTRNLLLALGSWVYRFRKLGMEVRVCKWVDGWGEESTAIGRDFTAAFKEDVTASRTRIETFVNWSEIAVDRRPKDVLWQNTPLT
;
A
#
# COMPACT_ATOMS: atom_id res chain seq x y z
N MET A 1 25.37 31.69 -6.23
CA MET A 1 25.53 30.40 -5.53
C MET A 1 24.47 29.45 -6.05
N VAL A 2 24.85 28.58 -6.98
CA VAL A 2 23.98 27.50 -7.50
C VAL A 2 24.01 26.41 -6.44
N LEU A 3 22.95 26.32 -5.63
CA LEU A 3 22.78 25.21 -4.69
C LEU A 3 22.52 23.95 -5.50
N ASP A 4 23.53 23.09 -5.53
CA ASP A 4 23.54 21.85 -6.30
C ASP A 4 22.49 20.88 -5.72
N CYS A 5 21.34 20.77 -6.38
CA CYS A 5 20.23 19.86 -6.05
C CYS A 5 20.57 18.36 -6.22
N GLY A 6 21.85 17.99 -6.22
CA GLY A 6 22.34 16.63 -6.39
C GLY A 6 21.77 15.65 -5.37
N ILE A 7 21.57 16.07 -4.12
CA ILE A 7 21.05 15.21 -3.05
C ILE A 7 19.60 14.77 -3.32
N PHE A 8 18.74 15.68 -3.81
CA PHE A 8 17.35 15.34 -4.18
C PHE A 8 17.29 14.45 -5.43
N LYS A 9 18.23 14.64 -6.37
CA LYS A 9 18.34 13.80 -7.57
C LYS A 9 18.79 12.38 -7.21
N ILE A 10 19.74 12.23 -6.28
CA ILE A 10 20.19 10.94 -5.74
C ILE A 10 19.06 10.24 -4.99
N PHE A 11 18.28 10.95 -4.18
CA PHE A 11 17.12 10.36 -3.47
C PHE A 11 16.02 9.90 -4.44
N ARG A 12 15.72 10.67 -5.49
CA ARG A 12 14.77 10.26 -6.55
C ARG A 12 15.28 9.05 -7.34
N LEU A 13 16.57 9.00 -7.65
CA LEU A 13 17.18 7.88 -8.37
C LEU A 13 17.20 6.62 -7.51
N ARG A 14 17.51 6.72 -6.22
CA ARG A 14 17.47 5.60 -5.27
C ARG A 14 16.05 5.07 -5.10
N LYS A 15 15.06 5.94 -4.93
CA LYS A 15 13.65 5.51 -4.80
C LYS A 15 13.16 4.80 -6.06
N ARG A 16 13.52 5.30 -7.26
CA ARG A 16 13.22 4.63 -8.55
C ARG A 16 13.94 3.28 -8.68
N ALA A 17 15.20 3.19 -8.25
CA ALA A 17 15.95 1.94 -8.25
C ALA A 17 15.35 0.91 -7.28
N GLU A 18 14.91 1.34 -6.09
CA GLU A 18 14.21 0.48 -5.13
C GLU A 18 12.86 -0.01 -5.67
N THR A 19 12.08 0.86 -6.34
CA THR A 19 10.79 0.44 -6.96
C THR A 19 11.01 -0.54 -8.12
N GLN A 20 12.07 -0.34 -8.92
CA GLN A 20 12.46 -1.25 -10.00
C GLN A 20 13.02 -2.56 -9.46
N ALA A 21 13.77 -2.54 -8.35
CA ALA A 21 14.30 -3.73 -7.70
C ALA A 21 13.18 -4.57 -7.08
N THR A 22 12.17 -3.97 -6.43
CA THR A 22 11.00 -4.70 -5.93
C THR A 22 10.14 -5.25 -7.06
N SER A 23 10.00 -4.52 -8.17
CA SER A 23 9.33 -5.02 -9.38
C SER A 23 10.08 -6.20 -10.01
N ALA A 24 11.42 -6.15 -10.06
CA ALA A 24 12.25 -7.23 -10.57
C ALA A 24 12.24 -8.46 -9.63
N GLN A 25 12.24 -8.25 -8.32
CA GLN A 25 12.11 -9.31 -7.32
C GLN A 25 10.72 -9.97 -7.34
N ASP A 26 9.64 -9.24 -7.58
CA ASP A 26 8.30 -9.83 -7.77
C ASP A 26 8.18 -10.63 -9.07
N THR A 27 8.95 -10.23 -10.10
CA THR A 27 9.03 -10.98 -11.37
C THR A 27 9.88 -12.25 -11.22
N GLN A 28 10.92 -12.23 -10.36
CA GLN A 28 11.71 -13.42 -10.02
C GLN A 28 11.05 -14.32 -8.96
N ALA A 29 10.26 -13.78 -8.03
CA ALA A 29 9.52 -14.54 -7.03
C ALA A 29 8.37 -15.36 -7.66
N LYS A 30 7.85 -14.96 -8.82
CA LYS A 30 6.94 -15.78 -9.63
C LYS A 30 7.61 -17.00 -10.29
N HIS A 31 8.94 -17.08 -10.28
CA HIS A 31 9.69 -18.21 -10.83
C HIS A 31 10.44 -19.06 -9.80
N VAL A 32 10.34 -18.74 -8.51
CA VAL A 32 10.86 -19.60 -7.43
C VAL A 32 9.72 -20.37 -6.80
N THR A 33 9.40 -21.52 -7.41
CA THR A 33 8.63 -22.57 -6.77
C THR A 33 9.37 -23.01 -5.50
N THR A 34 8.81 -22.68 -4.34
CA THR A 34 9.21 -23.27 -3.06
C THR A 34 9.18 -24.80 -3.16
N PRO A 35 10.26 -25.53 -2.85
CA PRO A 35 10.24 -26.99 -2.81
C PRO A 35 9.69 -27.43 -1.45
N LYS A 36 8.38 -27.33 -1.27
CA LYS A 36 7.67 -27.91 -0.11
C LYS A 36 6.50 -28.79 -0.53
N ALA A 37 6.70 -29.57 -1.60
CA ALA A 37 5.82 -30.69 -1.98
C ALA A 37 6.51 -31.80 -2.81
N GLU A 38 7.72 -31.57 -3.34
CA GLU A 38 8.35 -32.52 -4.28
C GLU A 38 8.99 -33.76 -3.65
N THR A 39 9.24 -33.79 -2.34
CA THR A 39 9.82 -34.97 -1.69
C THR A 39 8.84 -36.14 -1.65
N LYS A 40 7.53 -35.90 -1.54
CA LYS A 40 6.52 -36.98 -1.64
C LYS A 40 6.33 -37.48 -3.07
N VAL A 41 6.47 -36.61 -4.08
CA VAL A 41 6.32 -37.00 -5.50
C VAL A 41 7.57 -37.71 -6.03
N LYS A 42 8.78 -37.33 -5.61
CA LYS A 42 10.03 -38.00 -6.02
C LYS A 42 10.20 -39.37 -5.36
N VAL A 43 9.70 -39.58 -4.13
CA VAL A 43 9.64 -40.91 -3.50
C VAL A 43 8.66 -41.82 -4.25
N ASN A 44 7.48 -41.32 -4.63
CA ASN A 44 6.53 -42.08 -5.46
C ASN A 44 7.06 -42.39 -6.87
N ARG A 45 7.85 -41.49 -7.49
CA ARG A 45 8.46 -41.78 -8.81
C ARG A 45 9.59 -42.79 -8.74
N ARG A 46 10.41 -42.79 -7.68
CA ARG A 46 11.44 -43.83 -7.46
C ARG A 46 10.81 -45.18 -7.11
N GLN A 47 9.77 -45.22 -6.27
CA GLN A 47 9.03 -46.45 -5.99
C GLN A 47 8.29 -46.98 -7.24
N ALA A 48 7.75 -46.11 -8.09
CA ALA A 48 7.12 -46.51 -9.37
C ALA A 48 8.15 -47.03 -10.40
N LEU A 49 9.37 -46.49 -10.42
CA LEU A 49 10.44 -46.99 -11.27
C LEU A 49 11.00 -48.34 -10.78
N ILE A 50 11.14 -48.52 -9.46
CA ILE A 50 11.55 -49.80 -8.85
C ILE A 50 10.46 -50.87 -9.07
N SER A 51 9.18 -50.50 -8.93
CA SER A 51 8.03 -51.36 -9.25
C SER A 51 8.00 -51.76 -10.74
N LYS A 52 8.28 -50.82 -11.66
CA LYS A 52 8.40 -51.13 -13.10
C LYS A 52 9.59 -52.02 -13.42
N SER A 53 10.75 -51.81 -12.82
CA SER A 53 11.92 -52.68 -13.04
C SER A 53 11.74 -54.08 -12.46
N LEU A 54 11.09 -54.22 -11.30
CA LEU A 54 10.75 -55.52 -10.72
C LEU A 54 9.64 -56.22 -11.50
N SER A 55 8.69 -55.48 -12.08
CA SER A 55 7.67 -56.03 -12.99
C SER A 55 8.28 -56.53 -14.30
N ILE A 56 9.32 -55.87 -14.82
CA ILE A 56 10.03 -56.33 -16.02
C ILE A 56 10.91 -57.56 -15.70
N ALA A 57 11.58 -57.59 -14.54
CA ALA A 57 12.33 -58.77 -14.10
C ALA A 57 11.40 -59.98 -13.84
N GLY A 58 10.23 -59.75 -13.23
CA GLY A 58 9.18 -60.77 -13.10
C GLY A 58 8.60 -61.23 -14.43
N PHE A 59 8.44 -60.32 -15.41
CA PHE A 59 7.97 -60.67 -16.76
C PHE A 59 9.00 -61.50 -17.54
N ILE A 60 10.31 -61.24 -17.37
CA ILE A 60 11.37 -62.03 -18.00
C ILE A 60 11.48 -63.43 -17.36
N LEU A 61 11.25 -63.55 -16.04
CA LEU A 61 11.23 -64.85 -15.37
C LEU A 61 9.93 -65.64 -15.63
N SER A 62 8.78 -64.98 -15.81
CA SER A 62 7.52 -65.64 -16.19
C SER A 62 7.43 -66.03 -17.67
N ARG A 63 8.16 -65.36 -18.58
CA ARG A 63 8.19 -65.74 -20.01
C ARG A 63 9.17 -66.88 -20.31
N ARG A 64 9.88 -67.39 -19.30
CA ARG A 64 10.78 -68.54 -19.41
C ARG A 64 10.17 -69.85 -18.91
N GLY A 65 8.87 -69.86 -18.60
CA GLY A 65 8.10 -71.06 -18.32
C GLY A 65 7.02 -71.24 -19.39
N GLY A 66 7.36 -71.84 -20.52
CA GLY A 66 6.38 -72.14 -21.57
C GLY A 66 6.95 -72.25 -22.98
N GLU A 67 8.10 -72.90 -23.17
CA GLU A 67 8.47 -73.53 -24.43
C GLU A 67 9.10 -74.88 -24.08
N GLU A 68 8.22 -75.87 -23.89
CA GLU A 68 8.59 -77.28 -23.94
C GLU A 68 9.03 -77.58 -25.37
N THR A 69 10.32 -77.45 -25.62
CA THR A 69 10.97 -78.08 -26.76
C THR A 69 11.40 -79.46 -26.29
N SER A 70 10.76 -80.48 -26.84
CA SER A 70 11.17 -81.87 -26.76
C SER A 70 12.58 -81.99 -27.32
N ILE A 71 13.56 -82.11 -26.43
CA ILE A 71 14.94 -82.42 -26.78
C ILE A 71 15.04 -83.94 -26.84
N GLU A 72 15.35 -84.45 -28.03
CA GLU A 72 15.74 -85.83 -28.25
C GLU A 72 16.98 -86.16 -27.40
N GLU A 73 16.83 -87.15 -26.51
CA GLU A 73 17.93 -87.77 -25.78
C GLU A 73 18.89 -88.45 -26.79
N THR A 74 19.98 -87.76 -27.09
CA THR A 74 21.17 -88.36 -27.71
C THR A 74 22.14 -88.68 -26.59
N SER A 75 22.20 -89.96 -26.23
CA SER A 75 23.25 -90.53 -25.39
C SER A 75 24.58 -90.44 -26.13
N ILE A 76 25.42 -89.50 -25.71
CA ILE A 76 26.81 -89.37 -26.16
C ILE A 76 27.66 -89.73 -24.95
N ASP A 77 28.55 -90.71 -25.15
CA ASP A 77 29.49 -91.22 -24.16
C ASP A 77 30.33 -90.08 -23.55
N GLU A 78 30.06 -89.82 -22.28
CA GLU A 78 30.82 -88.98 -21.36
C GLU A 78 32.05 -89.77 -20.89
N ASP A 79 33.28 -89.26 -21.06
CA ASP A 79 34.29 -89.44 -19.99
C ASP A 79 35.58 -88.59 -20.07
N ASP A 80 35.96 -87.97 -21.20
CA ASP A 80 37.32 -87.36 -21.30
C ASP A 80 37.39 -85.84 -21.58
N GLY A 81 36.27 -85.09 -21.50
CA GLY A 81 36.20 -83.66 -21.88
C GLY A 81 35.74 -82.67 -20.81
N GLU A 82 35.31 -83.11 -19.62
CA GLU A 82 34.74 -82.23 -18.59
C GLU A 82 35.80 -81.39 -17.87
N GLU A 83 37.03 -81.88 -17.75
CA GLU A 83 38.11 -81.20 -17.02
C GLU A 83 38.57 -79.90 -17.73
N GLU A 84 38.67 -79.90 -19.07
CA GLU A 84 39.06 -78.69 -19.83
C GLU A 84 37.97 -77.60 -19.78
N LEU A 85 36.69 -77.99 -19.84
CA LEU A 85 35.54 -77.08 -19.72
C LEU A 85 35.44 -76.45 -18.33
N GLN A 86 35.82 -77.18 -17.28
CA GLN A 86 35.84 -76.67 -15.91
C GLN A 86 36.93 -75.61 -15.71
N VAL A 87 38.12 -75.82 -16.27
CA VAL A 87 39.25 -74.86 -16.19
C VAL A 87 38.92 -73.55 -16.91
N VAL A 88 38.23 -73.60 -18.05
CA VAL A 88 37.78 -72.39 -18.78
C VAL A 88 36.74 -71.63 -17.96
N ARG A 89 35.74 -72.31 -17.39
CA ARG A 89 34.72 -71.68 -16.54
C ARG A 89 35.32 -71.03 -15.30
N ASP A 90 36.25 -71.71 -14.62
CA ASP A 90 36.91 -71.17 -13.43
C ASP A 90 37.75 -69.92 -13.74
N LYS A 91 38.36 -69.87 -14.94
CA LYS A 91 39.10 -68.69 -15.40
C LYS A 91 38.16 -67.52 -15.69
N GLU A 92 37.04 -67.76 -16.36
CA GLU A 92 36.02 -66.75 -16.63
C GLU A 92 35.36 -66.21 -15.36
N ILE A 93 35.08 -67.09 -14.38
CA ILE A 93 34.55 -66.71 -13.07
C ILE A 93 35.56 -65.81 -12.35
N LYS A 94 36.83 -66.20 -12.28
CA LYS A 94 37.89 -65.39 -11.65
C LYS A 94 38.06 -64.02 -12.31
N ASP A 95 37.99 -63.95 -13.64
CA ASP A 95 38.06 -62.67 -14.35
C ASP A 95 36.81 -61.81 -14.15
N CYS A 96 35.63 -62.43 -14.01
CA CYS A 96 34.39 -61.76 -13.65
C CYS A 96 34.47 -61.18 -12.22
N GLU A 97 34.96 -61.95 -11.25
CA GLU A 97 35.17 -61.51 -9.87
C GLU A 97 36.15 -60.33 -9.80
N ARG A 98 37.27 -60.40 -10.53
CA ARG A 98 38.22 -59.28 -10.63
C ARG A 98 37.59 -58.02 -11.21
N LYS A 99 36.78 -58.15 -12.26
CA LYS A 99 36.04 -57.01 -12.85
C LYS A 99 35.02 -56.44 -11.87
N MET A 100 34.29 -57.30 -11.16
CA MET A 100 33.32 -56.88 -10.14
C MET A 100 33.99 -56.17 -8.97
N GLU A 101 35.13 -56.66 -8.52
CA GLU A 101 35.91 -56.04 -7.45
C GLU A 101 36.50 -54.70 -7.89
N ALA A 102 37.03 -54.60 -9.11
CA ALA A 102 37.48 -53.33 -9.68
C ALA A 102 36.33 -52.31 -9.75
N LYS A 103 35.11 -52.73 -10.15
CA LYS A 103 33.93 -51.85 -10.17
C LYS A 103 33.44 -51.46 -8.78
N ARG A 104 33.56 -52.34 -7.77
CA ARG A 104 33.29 -51.99 -6.38
C ARG A 104 34.28 -50.94 -5.86
N ASN A 105 35.56 -51.08 -6.17
CA ASN A 105 36.60 -50.11 -5.82
C ASN A 105 36.39 -48.76 -6.53
N GLU A 106 35.96 -48.78 -7.80
CA GLU A 106 35.59 -47.56 -8.52
C GLU A 106 34.38 -46.86 -7.87
N LEU A 107 33.34 -47.61 -7.49
CA LEU A 107 32.15 -47.07 -6.84
C LEU A 107 32.43 -46.49 -5.44
N THR A 108 33.31 -47.13 -4.66
CA THR A 108 33.72 -46.59 -3.35
C THR A 108 34.48 -45.28 -3.51
N ALA A 109 35.45 -45.21 -4.43
CA ALA A 109 36.18 -43.98 -4.74
C ALA A 109 35.26 -42.84 -5.21
N ILE A 110 34.27 -43.13 -6.06
CA ILE A 110 33.26 -42.14 -6.50
C ILE A 110 32.40 -41.66 -5.32
N ASN A 111 31.97 -42.56 -4.45
CA ASN A 111 31.16 -42.21 -3.28
C ASN A 111 31.93 -41.35 -2.28
N ASP A 112 33.21 -41.63 -2.06
CA ASP A 112 34.05 -40.83 -1.17
C ASP A 112 34.32 -39.45 -1.75
N ARG A 113 34.61 -39.34 -3.05
CA ARG A 113 34.70 -38.03 -3.73
C ARG A 113 33.40 -37.25 -3.64
N LYS A 114 32.25 -37.91 -3.78
CA LYS A 114 30.93 -37.28 -3.61
C LYS A 114 30.74 -36.76 -2.19
N ARG A 115 31.13 -37.52 -1.17
CA ARG A 115 31.08 -37.08 0.24
C ARG A 115 31.95 -35.85 0.49
N GLN A 116 33.14 -35.80 -0.12
CA GLN A 116 34.03 -34.63 -0.06
C GLN A 116 33.36 -33.40 -0.69
N LEU A 117 32.83 -33.52 -1.91
CA LEU A 117 32.12 -32.43 -2.58
C LEU A 117 30.88 -31.96 -1.79
N ASP A 118 30.14 -32.88 -1.17
CA ASP A 118 28.99 -32.54 -0.32
C ASP A 118 29.43 -31.85 0.99
N SER A 119 30.63 -32.13 1.49
CA SER A 119 31.24 -31.39 2.60
C SER A 119 31.61 -29.97 2.16
N GLU A 120 32.36 -29.83 1.08
CA GLU A 120 32.77 -28.53 0.53
C GLU A 120 31.57 -27.64 0.20
N ARG A 121 30.51 -28.23 -0.38
CA ARG A 121 29.26 -27.51 -0.65
C ARG A 121 28.61 -26.98 0.62
N ARG A 122 28.59 -27.77 1.70
CA ARG A 122 28.06 -27.34 3.00
C ARG A 122 28.91 -26.23 3.60
N ASP A 123 30.23 -26.32 3.49
CA ASP A 123 31.16 -25.31 3.99
C ASP A 123 31.00 -23.98 3.24
N LEU A 124 30.91 -24.03 1.90
CA LEU A 124 30.62 -22.85 1.08
C LEU A 124 29.24 -22.24 1.38
N GLN A 125 28.23 -23.06 1.63
CA GLN A 125 26.90 -22.58 2.05
C GLN A 125 26.97 -21.87 3.41
N ASN A 126 27.71 -22.44 4.37
CA ASN A 126 27.91 -21.82 5.69
C ASN A 126 28.66 -20.48 5.55
N GLN A 127 29.71 -20.42 4.75
CA GLN A 127 30.45 -19.18 4.45
C GLN A 127 29.55 -18.12 3.80
N ALA A 128 28.75 -18.50 2.80
CA ALA A 128 27.79 -17.60 2.17
C ALA A 128 26.75 -17.07 3.18
N CYS A 129 26.27 -17.92 4.09
CA CYS A 129 25.37 -17.50 5.16
C CYS A 129 26.03 -16.51 6.13
N ILE A 130 27.31 -16.68 6.47
CA ILE A 130 28.06 -15.76 7.33
C ILE A 130 28.24 -14.41 6.63
N LEU A 131 28.72 -14.41 5.39
CA LEU A 131 28.91 -13.19 4.60
C LEU A 131 27.61 -12.41 4.40
N LEU A 132 26.48 -13.10 4.17
CA LEU A 132 25.19 -12.46 4.03
C LEU A 132 24.74 -11.77 5.33
N ARG A 133 25.05 -12.34 6.49
CA ARG A 133 24.76 -11.71 7.79
C ARG A 133 25.62 -10.47 8.00
N GLU A 134 26.92 -10.55 7.71
CA GLU A 134 27.84 -9.42 7.79
C GLU A 134 27.46 -8.29 6.85
N PHE A 135 27.09 -8.62 5.61
CA PHE A 135 26.61 -7.64 4.63
C PHE A 135 25.36 -6.91 5.12
N LYS A 136 24.35 -7.65 5.62
CA LYS A 136 23.13 -7.05 6.16
C LYS A 136 23.38 -6.15 7.37
N ALA A 137 24.33 -6.52 8.24
CA ALA A 137 24.74 -5.68 9.36
C ALA A 137 25.37 -4.37 8.86
N ARG A 138 26.33 -4.46 7.92
CA ARG A 138 26.98 -3.28 7.33
C ARG A 138 26.00 -2.38 6.58
N ASP A 139 25.04 -2.95 5.84
CA ASP A 139 24.03 -2.18 5.13
C ASP A 139 23.11 -1.41 6.09
N LYS A 140 22.73 -2.02 7.22
CA LYS A 140 21.99 -1.35 8.29
C LYS A 140 22.79 -0.20 8.91
N ASP A 141 24.08 -0.41 9.21
CA ASP A 141 24.96 0.61 9.79
C ASP A 141 25.21 1.78 8.82
N MET A 142 25.38 1.47 7.54
CA MET A 142 25.50 2.46 6.48
C MET A 142 24.20 3.25 6.32
N GLY A 143 23.04 2.58 6.35
CA GLY A 143 21.73 3.22 6.35
C GLY A 143 21.55 4.21 7.51
N ALA A 144 21.90 3.80 8.73
CA ALA A 144 21.87 4.66 9.91
C ALA A 144 22.81 5.86 9.80
N SER A 145 24.02 5.67 9.26
CA SER A 145 25.00 6.73 9.05
C SER A 145 24.53 7.76 8.02
N ILE A 146 23.95 7.30 6.91
CA ILE A 146 23.35 8.17 5.87
C ILE A 146 22.18 8.96 6.45
N GLU A 147 21.33 8.32 7.25
CA GLU A 147 20.20 8.99 7.90
C GLU A 147 20.67 10.06 8.89
N ALA A 148 21.67 9.74 9.72
CA ALA A 148 22.25 10.69 10.68
C ALA A 148 22.88 11.90 9.98
N TYR A 149 23.67 11.67 8.93
CA TYR A 149 24.24 12.75 8.12
C TYR A 149 23.15 13.60 7.47
N SER A 150 22.12 12.97 6.91
CA SER A 150 20.99 13.68 6.31
C SER A 150 20.29 14.57 7.32
N LYS A 151 19.99 14.07 8.52
CA LYS A 151 19.40 14.85 9.62
C LYS A 151 20.27 16.05 10.00
N ALA A 152 21.57 15.84 10.17
CA ALA A 152 22.50 16.91 10.51
C ALA A 152 22.50 18.03 9.46
N CYS A 153 22.55 17.68 8.17
CA CYS A 153 22.50 18.65 7.07
C CYS A 153 21.16 19.42 7.04
N HIS A 154 20.02 18.73 7.22
CA HIS A 154 18.72 19.39 7.25
C HIS A 154 18.57 20.31 8.47
N LEU A 155 19.09 19.93 9.64
CA LEU A 155 19.08 20.77 10.84
C LEU A 155 19.94 22.02 10.64
N GLN A 156 21.14 21.88 10.08
CA GLN A 156 21.99 23.02 9.78
C GLN A 156 21.34 23.96 8.77
N PHE A 157 20.78 23.41 7.68
CA PHE A 157 20.09 24.20 6.66
C PHE A 157 18.87 24.94 7.22
N SER A 158 18.01 24.23 7.96
CA SER A 158 16.81 24.79 8.57
C SER A 158 17.13 25.89 9.60
N ALA A 159 18.21 25.73 10.38
CA ALA A 159 18.69 26.78 11.27
C ALA A 159 19.13 28.04 10.51
N ILE A 160 19.84 27.88 9.38
CA ILE A 160 20.22 29.00 8.51
C ILE A 160 18.99 29.66 7.90
N LEU A 161 18.07 28.86 7.34
CA LEU A 161 16.80 29.31 6.75
C LEU A 161 16.00 30.16 7.74
N PHE A 162 15.81 29.65 8.96
CA PHE A 162 15.05 30.31 10.02
C PHE A 162 15.72 31.60 10.50
N LYS A 163 17.05 31.61 10.62
CA LYS A 163 17.82 32.78 11.08
C LYS A 163 17.93 33.89 10.03
N LYS A 164 18.01 33.54 8.74
CA LYS A 164 18.35 34.47 7.66
C LYS A 164 17.17 34.96 6.84
N LEU A 165 16.12 34.16 6.72
CA LEU A 165 14.95 34.53 5.92
C LEU A 165 13.82 35.01 6.82
N PRO A 166 13.12 36.11 6.46
CA PRO A 166 11.87 36.49 7.11
C PRO A 166 10.77 35.46 6.83
N LEU A 167 9.71 35.49 7.64
CA LEU A 167 8.64 34.48 7.62
C LEU A 167 7.98 34.36 6.24
N GLU A 168 7.79 35.48 5.54
CA GLU A 168 7.14 35.56 4.23
C GLU A 168 7.93 34.76 3.18
N LEU A 169 9.26 34.92 3.15
CA LEU A 169 10.12 34.17 2.23
C LEU A 169 10.17 32.68 2.61
N ARG A 170 10.16 32.35 3.91
CA ARG A 170 10.06 30.95 4.34
C ARG A 170 8.76 30.30 3.87
N ARG A 171 7.64 31.02 3.94
CA ARG A 171 6.34 30.55 3.43
C ARG A 171 6.37 30.27 1.93
N LEU A 172 7.06 31.09 1.12
CA LEU A 172 7.24 30.80 -0.30
C LEU A 172 8.01 29.48 -0.53
N VAL A 173 9.04 29.21 0.27
CA VAL A 173 9.75 27.93 0.24
C VAL A 173 8.82 26.78 0.63
N TYR A 174 8.01 26.95 1.67
CA TYR A 174 7.04 25.94 2.08
C TYR A 174 5.98 25.68 1.01
N ASP A 175 5.50 26.72 0.33
CA ASP A 175 4.55 26.58 -0.78
C ASP A 175 5.14 25.83 -1.96
N ALA A 176 6.41 26.08 -2.30
CA ALA A 176 7.12 25.32 -3.32
C ALA A 176 7.23 23.83 -2.96
N ILE A 177 7.53 23.52 -1.69
CA ILE A 177 7.59 22.13 -1.21
C ILE A 177 6.19 21.49 -1.22
N LEU A 178 5.16 22.22 -0.80
CA LEU A 178 3.79 21.72 -0.77
C LEU A 178 3.20 21.51 -2.18
N ALA A 179 3.65 22.30 -3.17
CA ALA A 179 3.24 22.13 -4.57
C ALA A 179 3.70 20.78 -5.16
N ASP A 180 4.85 20.27 -4.71
CA ASP A 180 5.38 18.96 -5.09
C ASP A 180 4.69 17.78 -4.38
N LEU A 181 3.92 18.06 -3.31
CA LEU A 181 3.20 17.04 -2.56
C LEU A 181 1.78 16.85 -3.11
N PRO A 182 1.27 15.60 -3.20
CA PRO A 182 -0.09 15.32 -3.64
C PRO A 182 -1.13 15.65 -2.54
N THR A 183 -0.97 16.76 -1.83
CA THR A 183 -1.66 17.05 -0.55
C THR A 183 -2.71 18.15 -0.67
N LYS A 184 -3.18 18.49 -1.88
CA LYS A 184 -4.21 19.55 -2.05
C LYS A 184 -5.53 19.20 -1.35
N LEU A 185 -5.89 17.91 -1.30
CA LEU A 185 -7.05 17.39 -0.59
C LEU A 185 -6.61 16.31 0.41
N ILE A 186 -6.85 16.54 1.69
CA ILE A 186 -6.54 15.60 2.77
C ILE A 186 -7.86 15.03 3.31
N ASN A 187 -8.08 13.75 3.06
CA ASN A 187 -9.23 13.04 3.60
C ASN A 187 -8.98 12.68 5.08
N LEU A 188 -9.96 12.97 5.92
CA LEU A 188 -9.94 12.79 7.36
C LEU A 188 -11.02 11.78 7.74
N GLU A 189 -10.58 10.61 8.15
CA GLU A 189 -11.45 9.49 8.51
C GLU A 189 -11.08 8.90 9.85
N LYS A 190 -12.09 8.41 10.57
CA LYS A 190 -11.92 7.80 11.88
C LYS A 190 -11.13 6.49 11.78
N GLY A 191 -9.84 6.54 12.13
CA GLY A 191 -9.02 5.34 12.32
C GLY A 191 -9.45 4.52 13.55
N LYS A 192 -9.16 3.21 13.53
CA LYS A 192 -9.47 2.28 14.64
C LYS A 192 -8.68 2.58 15.92
N GLU A 193 -7.42 3.01 15.79
CA GLU A 193 -6.48 3.19 16.92
C GLU A 193 -6.19 4.66 17.21
N HIS A 194 -6.14 5.49 16.16
CA HIS A 194 -6.02 6.94 16.28
C HIS A 194 -6.90 7.60 15.22
N PRO A 195 -7.79 8.53 15.58
CA PRO A 195 -8.90 8.87 14.71
C PRO A 195 -8.56 9.63 13.44
N LEU A 196 -7.29 9.96 13.12
CA LEU A 196 -6.90 10.62 11.85
C LEU A 196 -5.49 10.27 11.28
N ILE A 197 -4.64 9.51 11.98
CA ILE A 197 -3.25 9.29 11.51
C ILE A 197 -3.21 8.40 10.27
N LYS A 198 -4.12 7.42 10.16
CA LYS A 198 -4.14 6.47 9.02
C LYS A 198 -4.57 7.12 7.68
N THR A 199 -5.11 8.33 7.70
CA THR A 199 -5.71 8.96 6.51
C THR A 199 -4.85 10.07 5.93
N LEU A 200 -3.81 10.48 6.65
CA LEU A 200 -2.81 11.38 6.11
C LEU A 200 -1.95 10.61 5.10
N PRO A 201 -1.62 11.22 3.93
CA PRO A 201 -0.70 10.60 2.99
C PRO A 201 0.60 10.23 3.70
N GLN A 202 1.04 8.98 3.61
CA GLN A 202 2.23 8.50 4.30
C GLN A 202 3.48 9.33 3.93
N ASN A 203 3.54 9.80 2.68
CA ASN A 203 4.59 10.69 2.19
C ASN A 203 4.61 12.05 2.92
N LEU A 204 3.45 12.56 3.39
CA LEU A 204 3.38 13.80 4.15
C LEU A 204 3.87 13.60 5.58
N LEU A 205 3.43 12.54 6.26
CA LEU A 205 3.84 12.22 7.62
C LEU A 205 5.34 11.90 7.73
N GLN A 206 5.91 11.31 6.68
CA GLN A 206 7.34 10.98 6.61
C GLN A 206 8.17 12.12 5.98
N HIS A 207 7.55 13.25 5.62
CA HIS A 207 8.27 14.34 4.98
C HIS A 207 9.26 14.98 5.98
N PRO A 208 10.54 15.20 5.61
CA PRO A 208 11.54 15.76 6.53
C PRO A 208 11.12 17.08 7.17
N CYS A 209 10.39 17.94 6.45
CA CYS A 209 9.91 19.22 7.01
C CYS A 209 8.86 19.06 8.12
N VAL A 210 8.13 17.94 8.18
CA VAL A 210 7.14 17.68 9.25
C VAL A 210 7.83 17.11 10.49
N LEU A 211 9.00 16.49 10.33
CA LEU A 211 9.72 15.81 11.41
C LEU A 211 10.68 16.77 12.14
N PRO A 212 10.46 17.07 13.44
CA PRO A 212 11.36 17.95 14.19
C PRO A 212 12.80 17.43 14.28
N SER A 213 12.99 16.11 14.17
CA SER A 213 14.32 15.48 14.15
C SER A 213 15.14 15.80 12.90
N TYR A 214 14.51 16.31 11.83
CA TYR A 214 15.18 16.70 10.60
C TYR A 214 15.37 18.21 10.47
N VAL A 215 14.37 19.02 10.84
CA VAL A 215 14.41 20.48 10.60
C VAL A 215 14.28 21.33 11.86
N GLY A 216 14.18 20.70 13.03
CA GLY A 216 13.94 21.37 14.30
C GLY A 216 12.47 21.74 14.51
N LEU A 217 12.10 21.94 15.78
CA LEU A 217 10.71 22.15 16.18
C LEU A 217 10.08 23.40 15.53
N SER A 218 10.81 24.51 15.48
CA SER A 218 10.28 25.78 14.97
C SER A 218 9.91 25.70 13.49
N VAL A 219 10.79 25.12 12.66
CA VAL A 219 10.54 24.98 11.22
C VAL A 219 9.45 23.95 10.96
N SER A 220 9.42 22.84 11.70
CA SER A 220 8.33 21.87 11.56
C SER A 220 6.97 22.44 11.94
N ARG A 221 6.91 23.26 13.01
CA ARG A 221 5.69 23.99 13.39
C ARG A 221 5.23 24.93 12.29
N GLU A 222 6.09 25.82 11.81
CA GLU A 222 5.75 26.77 10.73
C GLU A 222 5.30 26.05 9.46
N PHE A 223 5.95 24.92 9.12
CA PHE A 223 5.57 24.11 7.97
C PHE A 223 4.18 23.47 8.13
N VAL A 224 3.87 22.93 9.31
CA VAL A 224 2.54 22.36 9.61
C VAL A 224 1.45 23.42 9.67
N GLU A 225 1.73 24.60 10.22
CA GLU A 225 0.83 25.75 10.12
C GLU A 225 0.52 26.06 8.66
N ARG A 226 1.54 26.03 7.80
CA ARG A 226 1.36 26.26 6.37
C ARG A 226 0.55 25.16 5.68
N ILE A 227 0.74 23.89 6.06
CA ILE A 227 -0.11 22.77 5.61
C ILE A 227 -1.58 23.06 5.93
N TYR A 228 -1.91 23.49 7.15
CA TYR A 228 -3.29 23.83 7.51
C TYR A 228 -3.83 25.01 6.70
N GLU A 229 -3.01 26.01 6.41
CA GLU A 229 -3.41 27.19 5.65
C GLU A 229 -3.65 26.90 4.16
N SER A 230 -2.84 26.03 3.56
CA SER A 230 -2.82 25.81 2.10
C SER A 230 -3.65 24.61 1.64
N CYS A 231 -3.81 23.59 2.49
CA CYS A 231 -4.51 22.35 2.12
C CYS A 231 -6.02 22.44 2.35
N THR A 232 -6.78 21.68 1.55
CA THR A 232 -8.21 21.45 1.78
C THR A 232 -8.39 20.17 2.57
N PHE A 233 -9.07 20.25 3.71
CA PHE A 233 -9.34 19.07 4.55
C PHE A 233 -10.76 18.61 4.31
N ARG A 234 -10.97 17.31 4.07
CA ARG A 234 -12.30 16.71 3.91
C ARG A 234 -12.58 15.77 5.06
N THR A 235 -13.70 15.94 5.73
CA THR A 235 -14.10 15.11 6.86
C THR A 235 -15.35 14.30 6.54
N LYS A 236 -15.37 13.04 6.99
CA LYS A 236 -16.55 12.17 6.86
C LYS A 236 -17.69 12.52 7.86
N SER A 237 -17.52 13.44 8.79
CA SER A 237 -18.63 13.82 9.67
C SER A 237 -18.34 15.12 10.40
N LEU A 238 -19.41 15.76 10.89
CA LEU A 238 -19.32 16.91 11.79
C LEU A 238 -18.59 16.58 13.10
N SER A 239 -18.72 15.34 13.59
CA SER A 239 -18.03 14.90 14.81
C SER A 239 -16.51 14.80 14.60
N ILE A 240 -16.06 14.24 13.48
CA ILE A 240 -14.64 14.18 13.10
C ILE A 240 -14.10 15.58 12.89
N ALA A 241 -14.82 16.45 12.17
CA ALA A 241 -14.41 17.84 11.97
C ALA A 241 -14.27 18.59 13.30
N SER A 242 -15.23 18.45 14.20
CA SER A 242 -15.17 19.06 15.53
C SER A 242 -13.99 18.57 16.38
N TRP A 243 -13.61 17.30 16.24
CA TRP A 243 -12.44 16.74 16.92
C TRP A 243 -11.14 17.25 16.29
N PHE A 244 -11.06 17.21 14.96
CA PHE A 244 -9.92 17.67 14.17
C PHE A 244 -9.55 19.13 14.50
N LEU A 245 -10.54 20.03 14.56
CA LEU A 245 -10.29 21.44 14.89
C LEU A 245 -9.62 21.66 16.26
N ARG A 246 -9.67 20.68 17.16
CA ARG A 246 -9.13 20.75 18.52
C ARG A 246 -7.89 19.90 18.74
N THR A 247 -7.54 19.03 17.79
CA THR A 247 -6.50 18.04 17.98
C THR A 247 -5.38 18.28 17.00
N ASP A 248 -4.18 18.39 17.53
CA ASP A 248 -2.97 18.41 16.71
C ASP A 248 -2.65 16.99 16.22
N ILE A 249 -2.83 16.77 14.92
CA ILE A 249 -2.58 15.49 14.26
C ILE A 249 -1.09 15.23 14.01
N PHE A 250 -0.23 16.25 14.10
CA PHE A 250 1.21 16.14 13.90
C PHE A 250 1.99 16.12 15.22
N ASN A 251 1.32 16.36 16.35
CA ASN A 251 1.91 16.40 17.69
C ASN A 251 3.07 17.41 17.81
N LEU A 252 2.90 18.58 17.20
CA LEU A 252 3.81 19.71 17.20
C LEU A 252 3.29 20.92 18.01
N ASP A 253 2.19 20.78 18.75
CA ASP A 253 1.46 21.86 19.42
C ASP A 253 0.84 22.89 18.44
N VAL A 254 0.44 22.45 17.24
CA VAL A 254 -0.22 23.31 16.24
C VAL A 254 -1.71 23.01 16.21
N ILE A 255 -2.53 23.95 16.70
CA ILE A 255 -3.98 23.76 16.79
C ILE A 255 -4.65 24.11 15.46
N PRO A 256 -5.32 23.16 14.76
CA PRO A 256 -5.84 23.39 13.41
C PRO A 256 -6.82 24.57 13.32
N LYS A 257 -7.69 24.78 14.32
CA LYS A 257 -8.68 25.89 14.34
C LYS A 257 -8.09 27.29 14.15
N LEU A 258 -6.78 27.46 14.38
CA LEU A 258 -6.09 28.74 14.27
C LEU A 258 -5.53 29.00 12.86
N HIS A 259 -5.33 27.95 12.07
CA HIS A 259 -4.61 28.01 10.80
C HIS A 259 -5.46 27.55 9.61
N ILE A 260 -6.40 26.62 9.82
CA ILE A 260 -7.18 26.06 8.72
C ILE A 260 -7.93 27.14 7.94
N ARG A 261 -7.89 27.04 6.61
CA ARG A 261 -8.63 27.93 5.70
C ARG A 261 -9.75 27.23 4.96
N HIS A 262 -9.56 25.98 4.55
CA HIS A 262 -10.53 25.27 3.71
C HIS A 262 -10.93 23.94 4.36
N LEU A 263 -12.22 23.78 4.63
CA LEU A 263 -12.77 22.57 5.24
C LEU A 263 -14.03 22.12 4.48
N LEU A 264 -13.98 20.89 3.97
CA LEU A 264 -15.11 20.17 3.42
C LEU A 264 -15.66 19.24 4.51
N VAL A 265 -16.94 19.38 4.82
CA VAL A 265 -17.60 18.55 5.81
C VAL A 265 -18.74 17.80 5.16
N ASN A 266 -18.64 16.48 5.20
CA ASN A 266 -19.72 15.62 4.79
C ASN A 266 -20.84 15.69 5.84
N VAL A 267 -22.02 16.10 5.40
CA VAL A 267 -23.24 16.09 6.20
C VAL A 267 -24.09 14.93 5.69
N TYR A 268 -24.11 13.86 6.48
CA TYR A 268 -24.89 12.68 6.21
C TYR A 268 -26.16 12.66 7.05
N SER A 269 -27.20 12.03 6.49
CA SER A 269 -28.17 11.30 7.30
C SER A 269 -27.46 10.06 7.83
N GLU A 270 -26.97 10.08 9.08
CA GLU A 270 -26.27 8.92 9.68
C GLU A 270 -27.14 7.65 9.67
N ASP A 271 -28.47 7.81 9.60
CA ASP A 271 -29.43 6.76 9.35
C ASP A 271 -29.78 6.67 7.86
N GLN A 272 -29.30 5.61 7.19
CA GLN A 272 -29.95 5.11 5.96
C GLN A 272 -31.24 4.33 6.29
N SER A 273 -31.58 4.19 7.57
CA SER A 273 -32.83 3.59 7.99
C SER A 273 -34.01 4.50 7.57
N ARG A 274 -35.15 3.87 7.24
CA ARG A 274 -36.30 4.51 6.60
C ARG A 274 -36.93 5.67 7.41
N ASP A 275 -36.49 5.88 8.66
CA ASP A 275 -37.09 6.80 9.62
C ASP A 275 -36.25 8.05 9.92
N PHE A 276 -35.46 8.55 8.96
CA PHE A 276 -34.72 9.81 9.12
C PHE A 276 -35.57 11.00 9.64
N PHE A 277 -36.87 11.02 9.30
CA PHE A 277 -37.79 12.07 9.73
C PHE A 277 -38.09 12.04 11.23
N THR A 278 -38.14 10.86 11.86
CA THR A 278 -38.33 10.77 13.32
C THR A 278 -37.03 11.06 14.06
N ALA A 279 -35.88 10.79 13.45
CA ALA A 279 -34.56 11.03 14.03
C ALA A 279 -34.07 12.49 13.91
N LEU A 280 -34.61 13.29 12.97
CA LEU A 280 -34.17 14.67 12.72
C LEU A 280 -34.18 15.55 13.99
N PRO A 281 -35.27 15.59 14.80
CA PRO A 281 -35.30 16.39 16.02
C PRO A 281 -34.26 15.96 17.07
N VAL A 282 -33.80 14.71 17.04
CA VAL A 282 -32.85 14.12 18.01
C VAL A 282 -31.39 14.27 17.54
N LEU A 283 -31.14 14.14 16.23
CA LEU A 283 -29.82 14.30 15.62
C LEU A 283 -29.37 15.77 15.60
N MET A 284 -30.33 16.69 15.45
CA MET A 284 -30.07 18.12 15.27
C MET A 284 -29.42 18.79 16.50
N PRO A 285 -29.78 18.51 17.75
CA PRO A 285 -29.06 19.03 18.92
C PRO A 285 -27.58 18.61 18.97
N LYS A 286 -27.27 17.35 18.65
CA LYS A 286 -25.87 16.87 18.62
C LYS A 286 -25.10 17.53 17.48
N GLN A 287 -25.66 17.58 16.28
CA GLN A 287 -25.06 18.25 15.13
C GLN A 287 -24.89 19.76 15.37
N ALA A 288 -25.88 20.40 16.00
CA ALA A 288 -25.82 21.79 16.44
C ALA A 288 -24.64 22.03 17.40
N SER A 289 -24.41 21.13 18.37
CA SER A 289 -23.27 21.24 19.28
C SER A 289 -21.92 21.14 18.56
N TYR A 290 -21.84 20.34 17.48
CA TYR A 290 -20.64 20.27 16.65
C TYR A 290 -20.47 21.54 15.83
N LEU A 291 -21.52 22.00 15.16
CA LEU A 291 -21.53 23.24 14.36
C LEU A 291 -21.20 24.47 15.20
N GLN A 292 -21.68 24.55 16.43
CA GLN A 292 -21.36 25.64 17.35
C GLN A 292 -19.84 25.74 17.60
N LYS A 293 -19.09 24.63 17.57
CA LYS A 293 -17.62 24.67 17.73
C LYS A 293 -16.91 25.29 16.53
N PHE A 294 -17.51 25.26 15.34
CA PHE A 294 -16.96 25.95 14.16
C PHE A 294 -17.07 27.47 14.30
N MET A 295 -18.03 27.96 15.08
CA MET A 295 -18.16 29.41 15.35
C MET A 295 -16.94 29.98 16.09
N ASN A 296 -16.14 29.12 16.75
CA ASN A 296 -14.96 29.51 17.50
C ASN A 296 -13.65 29.48 16.68
N ILE A 297 -13.74 29.39 15.34
CA ILE A 297 -12.57 29.49 14.45
C ILE A 297 -12.09 30.95 14.44
N LYS A 298 -10.87 31.22 14.93
CA LYS A 298 -10.35 32.59 15.11
C LYS A 298 -10.22 33.36 13.79
N LYS A 299 -9.80 32.68 12.72
CA LYS A 299 -9.62 33.27 11.39
C LYS A 299 -10.87 33.06 10.53
N SER A 300 -12.03 33.47 11.02
CA SER A 300 -13.31 33.26 10.34
C SER A 300 -13.42 33.99 9.00
N GLN A 301 -12.78 35.16 8.87
CA GLN A 301 -12.77 35.93 7.63
C GLN A 301 -11.98 35.20 6.53
N GLY A 302 -12.66 34.92 5.42
CA GLY A 302 -12.08 34.19 4.28
C GLY A 302 -11.94 32.68 4.51
N PHE A 303 -12.44 32.14 5.63
CA PHE A 303 -12.53 30.70 5.85
C PHE A 303 -13.57 30.10 4.91
N LYS A 304 -13.18 29.09 4.11
CA LYS A 304 -14.07 28.39 3.18
C LYS A 304 -14.59 27.12 3.84
N LEU A 305 -15.87 27.11 4.15
CA LEU A 305 -16.58 25.97 4.69
C LEU A 305 -17.53 25.41 3.64
N THR A 306 -17.30 24.18 3.20
CA THR A 306 -18.21 23.53 2.25
C THR A 306 -18.92 22.36 2.92
N PHE A 307 -20.24 22.47 3.04
CA PHE A 307 -21.08 21.34 3.42
C PHE A 307 -21.36 20.48 2.20
N LEU A 308 -20.86 19.24 2.24
CA LEU A 308 -21.11 18.23 1.23
C LEU A 308 -22.31 17.39 1.66
N LEU A 309 -23.46 17.61 1.02
CA LEU A 309 -24.68 16.87 1.28
C LEU A 309 -24.59 15.52 0.58
N LEU A 310 -24.41 14.46 1.36
CA LEU A 310 -24.46 13.10 0.84
C LEU A 310 -25.91 12.64 0.92
N SER A 311 -26.55 12.74 -0.23
CA SER A 311 -27.97 12.51 -0.40
C SER A 311 -28.24 11.00 -0.43
N ALA A 312 -29.04 10.51 0.52
CA ALA A 312 -29.87 9.34 0.25
C ALA A 312 -30.82 9.70 -0.90
N ASN A 313 -31.10 8.78 -1.81
CA ASN A 313 -31.83 8.95 -3.09
C ASN A 313 -33.16 9.78 -3.07
N SER A 314 -33.64 10.21 -1.91
CA SER A 314 -34.84 11.03 -1.74
C SER A 314 -34.59 12.55 -1.81
N LYS A 315 -35.36 13.22 -2.67
CA LYS A 315 -35.45 14.69 -2.77
C LYS A 315 -35.86 15.33 -1.44
N GLN A 316 -36.76 14.68 -0.69
CA GLN A 316 -37.29 15.20 0.57
C GLN A 316 -36.23 15.26 1.68
N ASN A 317 -35.37 14.24 1.78
CA ASN A 317 -34.27 14.23 2.75
C ASN A 317 -33.29 15.37 2.49
N THR A 318 -32.98 15.61 1.20
CA THR A 318 -32.12 16.73 0.79
C THR A 318 -32.73 18.08 1.17
N ARG A 319 -34.03 18.27 0.92
CA ARG A 319 -34.76 19.50 1.32
C ARG A 319 -34.68 19.72 2.83
N ASN A 320 -34.93 18.69 3.64
CA ASN A 320 -34.90 18.80 5.09
C ASN A 320 -33.50 19.14 5.62
N LEU A 321 -32.46 18.51 5.06
CA LEU A 321 -31.06 18.84 5.38
C LEU A 321 -30.72 20.30 5.02
N LEU A 322 -31.22 20.80 3.89
CA LEU A 322 -31.03 22.21 3.52
C LEU A 322 -31.73 23.15 4.51
N LEU A 323 -32.99 22.87 4.88
CA LEU A 323 -33.73 23.64 5.88
C LEU A 323 -33.02 23.64 7.23
N ALA A 324 -32.52 22.47 7.64
CA ALA A 324 -31.76 22.27 8.86
C ALA A 324 -30.48 23.13 8.91
N LEU A 325 -29.72 23.14 7.82
CA LEU A 325 -28.47 23.87 7.71
C LEU A 325 -28.66 25.38 7.52
N GLY A 326 -29.81 25.84 7.05
CA GLY A 326 -30.00 27.24 6.66
C GLY A 326 -29.67 28.26 7.76
N SER A 327 -30.13 28.01 8.99
CA SER A 327 -29.81 28.89 10.12
C SER A 327 -28.31 28.93 10.43
N TRP A 328 -27.59 27.82 10.26
CA TRP A 328 -26.15 27.73 10.46
C TRP A 328 -25.35 28.40 9.34
N VAL A 329 -25.75 28.19 8.09
CA VAL A 329 -25.13 28.85 6.92
C VAL A 329 -25.16 30.37 7.10
N TYR A 330 -26.30 30.92 7.52
CA TYR A 330 -26.42 32.36 7.80
C TYR A 330 -25.50 32.80 8.95
N ARG A 331 -25.48 32.07 10.06
CA ARG A 331 -24.62 32.38 11.22
C ARG A 331 -23.14 32.38 10.85
N PHE A 332 -22.66 31.40 10.09
CA PHE A 332 -21.27 31.34 9.63
C PHE A 332 -20.92 32.46 8.65
N ARG A 333 -21.82 32.79 7.71
CA ARG A 333 -21.62 33.93 6.80
C ARG A 333 -21.55 35.26 7.56
N LYS A 334 -22.37 35.43 8.60
CA LYS A 334 -22.30 36.62 9.48
C LYS A 334 -20.95 36.75 10.20
N LEU A 335 -20.25 35.64 10.43
CA LEU A 335 -18.87 35.63 10.94
C LEU A 335 -17.80 35.90 9.87
N GLY A 336 -18.18 36.14 8.61
CA GLY A 336 -17.26 36.39 7.49
C GLY A 336 -16.75 35.13 6.79
N MET A 337 -17.34 33.96 7.05
CA MET A 337 -16.97 32.71 6.37
C MET A 337 -17.60 32.62 4.98
N GLU A 338 -16.86 32.09 4.02
CA GLU A 338 -17.38 31.68 2.72
C GLU A 338 -18.01 30.29 2.85
N VAL A 339 -19.33 30.24 3.00
CA VAL A 339 -20.06 28.97 3.17
C VAL A 339 -20.71 28.53 1.88
N ARG A 340 -20.31 27.34 1.43
CA ARG A 340 -20.91 26.63 0.29
C ARG A 340 -21.69 25.41 0.75
N VAL A 341 -22.80 25.12 0.08
CA VAL A 341 -23.61 23.92 0.33
C VAL A 341 -23.80 23.20 -0.99
N CYS A 342 -23.20 22.02 -1.14
CA CYS A 342 -23.17 21.32 -2.41
C CYS A 342 -23.73 19.90 -2.26
N LYS A 343 -24.46 19.43 -3.28
CA LYS A 343 -24.80 18.01 -3.38
C LYS A 343 -23.54 17.23 -3.74
N TRP A 344 -23.22 16.20 -2.97
CA TRP A 344 -22.25 15.22 -3.42
C TRP A 344 -22.90 14.29 -4.45
N VAL A 345 -22.24 14.08 -5.58
CA VAL A 345 -22.63 13.06 -6.56
C VAL A 345 -21.60 11.95 -6.45
N ASP A 346 -22.04 10.77 -6.05
CA ASP A 346 -21.17 9.60 -5.95
C ASP A 346 -20.68 9.21 -7.36
N GLY A 347 -19.54 9.77 -7.77
CA GLY A 347 -18.66 9.15 -8.74
C GLY A 347 -17.84 8.11 -8.02
N TRP A 348 -17.97 6.84 -8.42
CA TRP A 348 -17.23 5.72 -7.85
C TRP A 348 -15.72 5.93 -8.07
N GLY A 349 -15.05 6.52 -7.08
CA GLY A 349 -13.60 6.74 -7.06
C GLY A 349 -13.19 7.59 -5.86
N GLU A 350 -12.24 7.11 -5.06
CA GLU A 350 -11.69 7.80 -3.87
C GLU A 350 -11.06 9.17 -4.19
N GLU A 351 -10.86 9.47 -5.47
CA GLU A 351 -10.28 10.72 -5.99
C GLU A 351 -11.31 11.67 -6.63
N SER A 352 -12.60 11.30 -6.70
CA SER A 352 -13.61 12.18 -7.30
C SER A 352 -13.76 13.45 -6.47
N THR A 353 -13.31 14.59 -7.00
CA THR A 353 -13.62 15.94 -6.49
C THR A 353 -14.90 16.50 -7.08
N ALA A 354 -15.76 15.66 -7.67
CA ALA A 354 -16.97 16.11 -8.36
C ALA A 354 -17.98 16.69 -7.35
N ILE A 355 -17.83 17.98 -7.07
CA ILE A 355 -18.83 18.79 -6.41
C ILE A 355 -20.02 18.84 -7.36
N GLY A 356 -21.14 18.25 -6.93
CA GLY A 356 -22.38 18.28 -7.69
C GLY A 356 -23.05 19.65 -7.62
N ARG A 357 -24.38 19.66 -7.67
CA ARG A 357 -25.16 20.89 -7.68
C ARG A 357 -24.86 21.78 -6.48
N ASP A 358 -24.55 23.04 -6.74
CA ASP A 358 -24.38 24.06 -5.72
C ASP A 358 -25.74 24.64 -5.29
N PHE A 359 -26.07 24.53 -4.01
CA PHE A 359 -27.28 25.08 -3.38
C PHE A 359 -27.01 26.39 -2.63
N THR A 360 -25.79 26.92 -2.69
CA THR A 360 -25.38 28.16 -2.00
C THR A 360 -26.31 29.34 -2.30
N ALA A 361 -26.87 29.39 -3.52
CA ALA A 361 -27.82 30.40 -3.95
C ALA A 361 -29.16 30.37 -3.19
N ALA A 362 -29.59 29.21 -2.69
CA ALA A 362 -30.82 29.08 -1.91
C ALA A 362 -30.77 29.82 -0.57
N PHE A 363 -29.57 30.21 -0.13
CA PHE A 363 -29.30 30.89 1.14
C PHE A 363 -28.86 32.35 0.98
N LYS A 364 -29.06 32.98 -0.18
CA LYS A 364 -28.60 34.36 -0.44
C LYS A 364 -29.34 35.43 0.39
N GLU A 365 -30.54 35.14 0.86
CA GLU A 365 -31.41 36.08 1.58
C GLU A 365 -31.55 35.69 3.06
N ASP A 366 -32.35 36.46 3.82
CA ASP A 366 -32.76 36.16 5.20
C ASP A 366 -33.20 34.67 5.38
N VAL A 367 -33.09 34.13 6.60
CA VAL A 367 -33.52 32.78 6.97
C VAL A 367 -34.97 32.46 6.55
N THR A 368 -35.90 33.40 6.70
CA THR A 368 -37.32 33.28 6.32
C THR A 368 -37.49 33.19 4.81
N ALA A 369 -36.85 34.09 4.05
CA ALA A 369 -36.83 34.05 2.59
C ALA A 369 -36.12 32.80 2.04
N SER A 370 -35.04 32.37 2.70
CA SER A 370 -34.33 31.13 2.39
C SER A 370 -35.22 29.90 2.62
N ARG A 371 -36.05 29.88 3.67
CA ARG A 371 -37.03 28.83 3.89
C ARG A 371 -38.04 28.77 2.73
N THR A 372 -38.69 29.88 2.41
CA THR A 372 -39.63 29.95 1.28
C THR A 372 -38.98 29.56 -0.05
N ARG A 373 -37.73 29.98 -0.29
CA ARG A 373 -36.95 29.57 -1.45
C ARG A 373 -36.62 28.09 -1.43
N ILE A 374 -36.13 27.51 -0.34
CA ILE A 374 -35.86 26.06 -0.29
C ILE A 374 -37.17 25.28 -0.48
N GLU A 375 -38.30 25.81 -0.03
CA GLU A 375 -39.62 25.22 -0.23
C GLU A 375 -40.11 25.33 -1.70
N THR A 376 -39.76 26.40 -2.43
CA THR A 376 -40.18 26.68 -3.83
C THR A 376 -39.16 26.27 -4.90
N PHE A 377 -37.86 26.43 -4.67
CA PHE A 377 -36.71 25.97 -5.46
C PHE A 377 -36.67 24.44 -5.59
N VAL A 378 -37.45 23.74 -4.77
CA VAL A 378 -37.73 22.30 -4.82
C VAL A 378 -39.01 22.03 -5.64
N ASN A 379 -39.25 22.78 -6.72
CA ASN A 379 -40.08 22.32 -7.84
C ASN A 379 -39.19 21.58 -8.84
N TRP A 380 -39.13 20.25 -8.75
CA TRP A 380 -38.17 19.40 -9.48
C TRP A 380 -38.61 19.02 -10.91
N SER A 381 -39.48 19.79 -11.56
CA SER A 381 -39.95 19.48 -12.93
C SER A 381 -38.90 19.73 -14.02
N GLU A 382 -37.86 20.53 -13.77
CA GLU A 382 -36.77 20.77 -14.73
C GLU A 382 -35.54 19.86 -14.51
N ILE A 383 -35.64 18.86 -13.64
CA ILE A 383 -34.50 18.01 -13.27
C ILE A 383 -34.55 16.74 -14.12
N ALA A 384 -34.40 16.94 -15.42
CA ALA A 384 -33.99 15.89 -16.33
C ALA A 384 -32.53 15.54 -16.01
N VAL A 385 -32.33 14.27 -15.67
CA VAL A 385 -31.02 13.65 -15.52
C VAL A 385 -30.34 13.71 -16.89
N ASP A 386 -29.38 14.61 -17.09
CA ASP A 386 -28.51 14.53 -18.25
C ASP A 386 -27.52 13.37 -18.05
N ARG A 387 -28.00 12.18 -18.37
CA ARG A 387 -27.29 10.90 -18.30
C ARG A 387 -26.45 10.73 -19.57
N ARG A 388 -25.47 11.61 -19.81
CA ARG A 388 -24.40 11.32 -20.76
C ARG A 388 -23.06 11.87 -20.25
N PRO A 389 -22.10 11.02 -19.87
CA PRO A 389 -20.71 11.43 -19.85
C PRO A 389 -20.26 11.44 -21.32
N LYS A 390 -20.33 12.59 -21.97
CA LYS A 390 -19.57 12.84 -23.20
C LYS A 390 -18.71 14.06 -22.95
N ASP A 391 -17.40 13.80 -22.86
CA ASP A 391 -16.34 14.77 -23.09
C ASP A 391 -16.30 15.97 -22.12
N VAL A 392 -16.07 15.69 -20.82
CA VAL A 392 -15.48 16.72 -19.94
C VAL A 392 -13.98 16.78 -20.24
N LEU A 393 -13.62 17.59 -21.23
CA LEU A 393 -12.26 18.09 -21.39
C LEU A 393 -11.86 18.83 -20.11
N TRP A 394 -10.82 18.33 -19.46
CA TRP A 394 -10.17 18.95 -18.32
C TRP A 394 -9.58 20.30 -18.72
N GLN A 395 -10.35 21.38 -18.55
CA GLN A 395 -9.77 22.71 -18.55
C GLN A 395 -9.28 23.02 -17.13
N ASN A 396 -7.98 22.84 -16.93
CA ASN A 396 -7.22 23.51 -15.90
C ASN A 396 -7.43 25.01 -16.07
N THR A 397 -8.35 25.60 -15.33
CA THR A 397 -8.44 27.05 -15.17
C THR A 397 -7.36 27.45 -14.16
N PRO A 398 -6.33 28.22 -14.55
CA PRO A 398 -5.46 28.83 -13.57
C PRO A 398 -6.26 29.94 -12.89
N LEU A 399 -6.35 29.87 -11.57
CA LEU A 399 -6.77 31.01 -10.76
C LEU A 399 -5.66 32.05 -10.86
N THR A 400 -5.91 33.14 -11.60
CA THR A 400 -5.16 34.39 -11.53
C THR A 400 -5.27 35.04 -10.16
#